data_AF-A0A969DWP2-F1
#
_entry.id   AF-A0A969DWP2-F1
#
_cell.length_a   1.000
_cell.length_b   1.000
_cell.length_c   1.000
_cell.angle_alpha   90.00
_cell.angle_beta   90.00
_cell.angle_gamma   90.00
#
_symmetry.space_group_name_H-M   'P 1'
#
loop_
_entity.id
_entity.type
_entity.pdbx_description
1 polymer ?
#
loop_
_entity_poly.entity_id
_entity_poly.type
_entity_poly.pdbx_seq_one_letter_code
_entity_poly.pdbx_strand_id
1 'polypeptide(L)'
;MAQPSRWGRLERLGILLALGTGLSVNNTKAVIEALVGIPSEFQRTPKFALVDRQTAWQTSDYVLASGVLASGWLVWVELLLGSYALGLMSYCGVVGLWWMLPWLGLYASGYGAIAGLSLVQAWQRQRMISKALEVGVGASRLRSPALKDP
;
A
#
# COMPACT_ATOMS: atom_id res chain seq x y z
N MET A 1 4.31 19.93 -22.82
CA MET A 1 4.34 19.64 -21.37
C MET A 1 4.93 20.84 -20.67
N ALA A 2 4.12 21.64 -19.96
CA ALA A 2 4.61 22.83 -19.24
C ALA A 2 5.55 22.40 -18.11
N GLN A 3 6.77 22.96 -18.08
CA GLN A 3 7.71 22.67 -17.01
C GLN A 3 7.15 23.20 -15.69
N PRO A 4 7.14 22.37 -14.63
CA PRO A 4 6.63 22.83 -13.36
C PRO A 4 7.56 23.86 -12.71
N SER A 5 6.95 24.82 -12.01
CA SER A 5 7.66 25.81 -11.21
C SER A 5 8.62 25.13 -10.23
N ARG A 6 9.70 25.84 -9.83
CA ARG A 6 10.68 25.31 -8.86
C ARG A 6 9.99 24.84 -7.56
N TRP A 7 8.96 25.55 -7.14
CA TRP A 7 8.11 25.20 -5.99
C TRP A 7 7.29 23.92 -6.22
N GLY A 8 6.64 23.78 -7.38
CA GLY A 8 5.90 22.56 -7.72
C GLY A 8 6.77 21.31 -7.90
N ARG A 9 8.10 21.47 -8.01
CA ARG A 9 9.06 20.35 -7.94
C ARG A 9 9.36 19.95 -6.50
N LEU A 10 9.56 20.91 -5.61
CA LEU A 10 9.80 20.66 -4.19
C LEU A 10 8.60 19.96 -3.53
N GLU A 11 7.38 20.37 -3.85
CA GLU A 11 6.16 19.71 -3.37
C GLU A 11 6.09 18.24 -3.80
N ARG A 12 6.35 17.98 -5.09
CA ARG A 12 6.41 16.60 -5.62
C ARG A 12 7.50 15.77 -4.95
N LEU A 13 8.66 16.37 -4.68
CA LEU A 13 9.73 15.69 -3.94
C LEU A 13 9.29 15.36 -2.52
N GLY A 14 8.62 16.28 -1.82
CA GLY A 14 8.07 16.02 -0.49
C GLY A 14 7.07 14.86 -0.48
N ILE A 15 6.15 14.84 -1.45
CA ILE A 15 5.19 13.74 -1.62
C ILE A 15 5.92 12.43 -1.95
N LEU A 16 6.90 12.46 -2.85
CA LEU A 16 7.68 11.28 -3.22
C LEU A 16 8.43 10.70 -2.01
N LEU A 17 9.02 11.57 -1.18
CA LEU A 17 9.72 11.14 0.03
C LEU A 17 8.75 10.54 1.05
N ALA A 18 7.61 11.18 1.30
CA ALA A 18 6.58 10.65 2.20
C ALA A 18 6.09 9.27 1.73
N LEU A 19 5.72 9.13 0.45
CA LEU A 19 5.32 7.84 -0.12
C LEU A 19 6.44 6.80 -0.07
N GLY A 20 7.67 7.19 -0.38
CA GLY A 20 8.84 6.31 -0.31
C GLY A 20 9.10 5.79 1.10
N THR A 21 8.94 6.65 2.13
CA THR A 21 9.05 6.22 3.53
C THR A 21 7.94 5.25 3.92
N GLY A 22 6.70 5.49 3.52
CA GLY A 22 5.61 4.56 3.81
C GLY A 22 5.82 3.18 3.16
N LEU A 23 6.27 3.15 1.90
CA LEU A 23 6.55 1.91 1.17
C LEU A 23 7.75 1.12 1.73
N SER A 24 8.58 1.73 2.58
CA SER A 24 9.77 1.09 3.15
C SER A 24 9.45 -0.18 3.95
N VAL A 25 8.29 -0.24 4.63
CA VAL A 25 7.88 -1.41 5.43
C VAL A 25 7.63 -2.62 4.53
N ASN A 26 6.88 -2.42 3.44
CA ASN A 26 6.62 -3.47 2.46
C ASN A 26 7.90 -3.92 1.76
N ASN A 27 8.77 -2.97 1.40
CA ASN A 27 10.08 -3.30 0.83
C ASN A 27 10.94 -4.11 1.82
N THR A 28 10.92 -3.76 3.10
CA THR A 28 11.66 -4.46 4.16
C THR A 28 11.16 -5.90 4.31
N LYS A 29 9.83 -6.11 4.30
CA LYS A 29 9.24 -7.46 4.29
C LYS A 29 9.76 -8.29 3.12
N ALA A 30 9.72 -7.75 1.90
CA ALA A 30 10.16 -8.47 0.71
C ALA A 30 11.65 -8.86 0.79
N VAL A 31 12.50 -7.98 1.34
CA VAL A 31 13.91 -8.27 1.58
C VAL A 31 14.07 -9.39 2.61
N ILE A 32 13.35 -9.35 3.72
CA ILE A 32 13.40 -10.39 4.76
C ILE A 32 12.94 -11.74 4.18
N GLU A 33 11.84 -11.77 3.43
CA GLU A 33 11.36 -13.00 2.77
C GLU A 33 12.40 -13.58 1.82
N ALA A 34 13.06 -12.74 1.03
CA ALA A 34 14.13 -13.15 0.14
C ALA A 34 15.35 -13.71 0.90
N LEU A 35 15.73 -13.11 2.02
CA LEU A 35 16.84 -13.59 2.86
C LEU A 35 16.53 -14.93 3.55
N VAL A 36 15.28 -15.14 3.97
CA VAL A 36 14.83 -16.39 4.61
C VAL A 36 14.57 -17.49 3.56
N GLY A 37 14.68 -17.18 2.26
CA GLY A 37 14.43 -18.14 1.18
C GLY A 37 12.96 -18.49 1.03
N ILE A 38 12.06 -17.66 1.55
CA ILE A 38 10.62 -17.80 1.30
C ILE A 38 10.41 -17.38 -0.16
N PRO A 39 9.83 -18.23 -1.02
CA PRO A 39 9.53 -17.88 -2.39
C PRO A 39 8.41 -16.82 -2.41
N SER A 40 8.82 -15.55 -2.33
CA SER A 40 7.96 -14.41 -2.57
C SER A 40 7.92 -14.22 -4.09
N GLU A 41 6.83 -14.65 -4.73
CA GLU A 41 6.64 -14.42 -6.17
C GLU A 41 6.65 -12.91 -6.39
N PHE A 42 7.74 -12.39 -6.96
CA PHE A 42 7.81 -11.01 -7.40
C PHE A 42 6.79 -10.85 -8.54
N GLN A 43 5.54 -10.55 -8.18
CA GLN A 43 4.46 -10.42 -9.11
C GLN A 43 4.87 -9.36 -10.12
N ARG A 44 5.25 -9.83 -11.31
CA ARG A 44 5.67 -8.97 -12.41
C ARG A 44 4.54 -7.97 -12.61
N THR A 45 4.87 -6.67 -12.59
CA THR A 45 3.91 -5.61 -12.79
C THR A 45 3.06 -5.92 -14.02
N PRO A 46 1.74 -6.14 -13.84
CA PRO A 46 0.90 -6.68 -14.88
C PRO A 46 0.80 -5.65 -16.01
N LYS A 47 1.05 -6.10 -17.25
CA LYS A 47 0.80 -5.26 -18.43
C LYS A 47 -0.69 -5.29 -18.72
N PHE A 48 -1.43 -4.32 -18.19
CA PHE A 48 -2.86 -4.17 -18.47
C PHE A 48 -3.06 -3.74 -19.93
N ALA A 49 -3.45 -4.68 -20.79
CA ALA A 49 -3.97 -4.37 -22.12
C ALA A 49 -5.43 -3.91 -21.97
N LEU A 50 -5.64 -2.61 -21.78
CA LEU A 50 -6.98 -2.03 -21.68
C LEU A 50 -7.54 -1.84 -23.08
N VAL A 51 -8.24 -2.85 -23.55
CA VAL A 51 -8.92 -2.82 -24.85
C VAL A 51 -10.22 -2.02 -24.79
N ASP A 52 -10.81 -1.81 -23.60
CA ASP A 52 -12.07 -1.09 -23.47
C ASP A 52 -12.14 -0.17 -22.24
N ARG A 53 -12.69 1.03 -22.45
CA ARG A 53 -12.70 2.18 -21.52
C ARG A 53 -13.62 1.97 -20.31
N GLN A 54 -14.43 0.90 -20.33
CA GLN A 54 -15.44 0.58 -19.32
C GLN A 54 -15.05 -0.58 -18.39
N THR A 55 -13.95 -1.29 -18.64
CA THR A 55 -13.51 -2.36 -17.73
C THR A 55 -12.83 -1.73 -16.53
N ALA A 56 -13.57 -1.59 -15.42
CA ALA A 56 -13.07 -1.02 -14.19
C ALA A 56 -11.86 -1.81 -13.69
N TRP A 57 -10.71 -1.15 -13.59
CA TRP A 57 -9.44 -1.73 -13.16
C TRP A 57 -9.54 -2.30 -11.72
N GLN A 58 -10.52 -1.83 -10.96
CA GLN A 58 -10.81 -2.21 -9.58
C GLN A 58 -11.42 -3.61 -9.43
N THR A 59 -11.97 -4.20 -10.50
CA THR A 59 -12.59 -5.53 -10.48
C THR A 59 -11.72 -6.64 -11.06
N SER A 60 -10.48 -6.35 -11.48
CA SER A 60 -9.55 -7.41 -11.87
C SER A 60 -9.15 -8.22 -10.63
N ASP A 61 -9.36 -9.54 -10.68
CA ASP A 61 -8.92 -10.50 -9.64
C ASP A 61 -7.43 -10.34 -9.28
N TYR A 62 -6.64 -9.82 -10.22
CA TYR A 62 -5.24 -9.50 -10.03
C TYR A 62 -5.01 -8.38 -9.01
N VAL A 63 -5.81 -7.31 -9.01
CA VAL A 63 -5.69 -6.22 -8.02
C VAL A 63 -6.13 -6.69 -6.62
N LEU A 64 -7.07 -7.64 -6.56
CA LEU A 64 -7.47 -8.31 -5.31
C LEU A 64 -6.39 -9.26 -4.75
N ALA A 65 -5.51 -9.81 -5.59
CA ALA A 65 -4.43 -10.72 -5.21
C ALA A 65 -3.05 -10.04 -5.03
N SER A 66 -2.79 -8.96 -5.76
CA SER A 66 -1.49 -8.24 -5.80
C SER A 66 -1.45 -6.99 -4.92
N GLY A 67 -2.60 -6.49 -4.49
CA GLY A 67 -2.68 -5.16 -3.91
C GLY A 67 -2.11 -5.13 -2.51
N VAL A 68 -0.82 -4.81 -2.35
CA VAL A 68 -0.16 -4.08 -1.23
C VAL A 68 -0.46 -4.57 0.23
N LEU A 69 -1.30 -5.58 0.41
CA LEU A 69 -2.09 -5.89 1.61
C LEU A 69 -2.29 -7.41 1.78
N ALA A 70 -1.44 -8.24 1.18
CA ALA A 70 -1.46 -9.68 1.40
C ALA A 70 -1.12 -10.08 2.86
N SER A 71 -0.91 -9.11 3.75
CA SER A 71 -0.55 -9.32 5.14
C SER A 71 -1.22 -8.26 6.00
N GLY A 72 -2.41 -8.55 6.53
CA GLY A 72 -3.14 -7.64 7.42
C GLY A 72 -2.32 -7.19 8.65
N TRP A 73 -1.27 -7.93 9.02
CA TRP A 73 -0.32 -7.55 10.06
C TRP A 73 0.56 -6.34 9.69
N LEU A 74 0.83 -6.09 8.40
CA LEU A 74 1.64 -4.95 7.96
C LEU A 74 0.96 -3.61 8.27
N VAL A 75 -0.36 -3.54 8.10
CA VAL A 75 -1.12 -2.32 8.41
C VAL A 75 -0.96 -1.94 9.88
N TRP A 76 -0.90 -2.93 10.78
CA TRP A 76 -0.64 -2.68 12.20
C TRP A 76 0.77 -2.14 12.44
N VAL A 77 1.78 -2.63 11.71
CA VAL A 77 3.14 -2.09 11.79
C VAL A 77 3.18 -0.65 11.26
N GLU A 78 2.54 -0.37 10.15
CA GLU A 78 2.46 0.97 9.56
C GLU A 78 1.76 1.95 10.52
N LEU A 79 0.66 1.54 11.15
CA LEU A 79 -0.04 2.32 12.16
C LEU A 79 0.81 2.54 13.42
N LEU A 80 1.54 1.51 13.87
CA LEU A 80 2.44 1.62 15.02
C LEU A 80 3.57 2.60 14.72
N LEU A 81 4.23 2.49 13.57
CA LEU A 81 5.31 3.39 13.17
C LEU A 81 4.80 4.83 12.96
N GLY A 82 3.62 4.99 12.36
CA GLY A 82 2.97 6.30 12.19
C GLY A 82 2.62 6.96 13.52
N SER A 83 2.00 6.21 14.45
CA SER A 83 1.67 6.71 15.79
C SER A 83 2.91 7.00 16.63
N TYR A 84 3.96 6.17 16.52
CA TYR A 84 5.25 6.41 17.16
C TYR A 84 5.92 7.69 16.65
N ALA A 85 5.94 7.90 15.32
CA ALA A 85 6.47 9.12 14.73
C ALA A 85 5.68 10.37 15.16
N LEU A 86 4.35 10.28 15.24
CA LEU A 86 3.50 11.36 15.78
C LEU A 86 3.80 11.65 17.25
N GLY A 87 3.93 10.62 18.09
CA GLY A 87 4.28 10.77 19.50
C GLY A 87 5.64 11.44 19.69
N LEU A 88 6.65 11.02 18.93
CA LEU A 88 7.96 11.67 18.89
C LEU A 88 7.88 13.11 18.40
N MET A 89 7.07 13.38 17.38
CA MET A 89 6.88 14.73 16.85
C MET A 89 6.30 15.66 17.93
N SER A 90 5.28 15.21 18.66
CA SER A 90 4.73 15.93 19.81
C SER A 90 5.76 16.16 20.90
N TYR A 91 6.53 15.11 21.26
CA TYR A 91 7.58 15.21 22.27
C TYR A 91 8.68 16.21 21.87
N CYS A 92 9.20 16.13 20.65
CA CYS A 92 10.20 17.06 20.12
C CYS A 92 9.68 18.50 20.08
N GLY A 93 8.38 18.71 19.81
CA GLY A 93 7.74 20.01 19.90
C GLY A 93 7.79 20.62 21.30
N VAL A 94 7.60 19.79 22.34
CA VAL A 94 7.67 20.23 23.75
C VAL A 94 9.12 20.50 24.19
N VAL A 95 10.07 19.65 23.78
CA VAL A 95 11.49 19.79 24.13
C VAL A 95 12.18 20.93 23.35
N GLY A 96 11.53 21.47 22.32
CA GLY A 96 12.08 22.55 21.49
C GLY A 96 13.06 22.07 20.43
N LEU A 97 13.02 20.80 20.05
CA LEU A 97 13.82 20.21 18.96
C LEU A 97 13.15 20.45 17.59
N TRP A 98 12.98 21.72 17.23
CA TRP A 98 12.24 22.14 16.03
C TRP A 98 12.83 21.57 14.72
N TRP A 99 14.15 21.37 14.67
CA TRP A 99 14.82 20.82 13.48
C TRP A 99 14.40 19.38 13.15
N MET A 100 13.90 18.61 14.13
CA MET A 100 13.44 17.24 13.90
C MET A 100 12.00 17.15 13.36
N LEU A 101 11.19 18.19 13.57
CA LEU A 101 9.79 18.22 13.15
C LEU A 101 9.56 17.96 11.66
N PRO A 102 10.31 18.53 10.69
CA PRO A 102 10.11 18.22 9.28
C PRO A 102 10.36 16.74 8.96
N TRP A 103 11.36 16.12 9.60
CA TRP A 103 11.66 14.70 9.40
C TRP A 103 10.61 13.79 10.03
N LEU A 104 10.20 14.09 11.26
CA LEU A 104 9.14 13.34 11.96
C LEU A 104 7.78 13.49 11.27
N GLY A 105 7.48 14.69 10.75
CA GLY A 105 6.29 14.94 9.93
C GLY A 105 6.30 14.14 8.62
N LEU A 106 7.47 13.98 7.99
CA LEU A 106 7.63 13.15 6.81
C LEU A 106 7.35 11.67 7.12
N TYR A 107 7.89 11.14 8.22
CA TYR A 107 7.61 9.76 8.66
C TYR A 107 6.13 9.57 9.04
N ALA A 108 5.57 10.48 9.83
CA ALA A 108 4.17 10.42 10.25
C ALA A 108 3.22 10.47 9.05
N SER A 109 3.45 11.38 8.10
CA SER A 109 2.64 11.50 6.88
C SER A 109 2.84 10.31 5.94
N GLY A 110 4.06 9.79 5.79
CA GLY A 110 4.36 8.64 4.96
C GLY A 110 3.69 7.35 5.45
N TYR A 111 3.92 6.98 6.71
CA TYR A 111 3.28 5.79 7.30
C TYR A 111 1.77 5.97 7.44
N GLY A 112 1.30 7.15 7.82
CA GLY A 112 -0.13 7.45 7.91
C GLY A 112 -0.86 7.35 6.58
N ALA A 113 -0.25 7.84 5.49
CA ALA A 113 -0.84 7.77 4.16
C ALA A 113 -0.96 6.32 3.66
N ILE A 114 0.11 5.52 3.81
CA ILE A 114 0.07 4.10 3.40
C ILE A 114 -0.92 3.32 4.28
N ALA A 115 -0.88 3.49 5.60
CA ALA A 115 -1.84 2.84 6.50
C ALA A 115 -3.29 3.22 6.17
N GLY A 116 -3.57 4.49 5.85
CA GLY A 116 -4.89 4.96 5.46
C GLY A 116 -5.37 4.34 4.14
N LEU A 117 -4.52 4.33 3.11
CA LEU A 117 -4.81 3.67 1.83
C LEU A 117 -5.06 2.18 2.02
N SER A 118 -4.21 1.53 2.81
CA SER A 118 -4.31 0.13 3.22
C SER A 118 -5.67 -0.20 3.85
N LEU A 119 -6.14 0.64 4.78
CA LEU A 119 -7.45 0.49 5.43
C LEU A 119 -8.62 0.69 4.48
N VAL A 120 -8.56 1.73 3.62
CA VAL A 120 -9.62 2.00 2.63
C VAL A 120 -9.75 0.85 1.65
N GLN A 121 -8.63 0.31 1.17
CA GLN A 121 -8.63 -0.81 0.26
C GLN A 121 -9.10 -2.11 0.94
N ALA A 122 -8.72 -2.35 2.20
CA ALA A 122 -9.25 -3.45 2.99
C ALA A 122 -10.78 -3.37 3.16
N TRP A 123 -11.31 -2.18 3.43
CA TRP A 123 -12.75 -1.94 3.56
C TRP A 123 -13.51 -2.14 2.24
N GLN A 124 -12.96 -1.62 1.13
CA GLN A 124 -13.52 -1.86 -0.22
C GLN A 124 -13.57 -3.35 -0.56
N ARG A 125 -12.51 -4.10 -0.24
CA ARG A 125 -12.44 -5.56 -0.47
C ARG A 125 -13.50 -6.30 0.32
N GLN A 126 -13.69 -5.99 1.60
CA GLN A 126 -14.73 -6.61 2.42
C GLN A 126 -16.12 -6.36 1.83
N ARG A 127 -16.40 -5.13 1.39
CA ARG A 127 -17.68 -4.79 0.75
C ARG A 127 -17.92 -5.57 -0.55
N MET A 128 -16.88 -5.78 -1.35
CA MET A 128 -16.97 -6.58 -2.58
C MET A 128 -17.20 -8.06 -2.28
N ILE A 129 -16.53 -8.61 -1.27
CA ILE A 129 -16.73 -9.99 -0.81
C ILE A 129 -18.15 -10.19 -0.28
N SER A 130 -18.64 -9.28 0.57
CA SER A 130 -20.02 -9.34 1.10
C SER A 130 -21.05 -9.33 -0.04
N LYS A 131 -20.89 -8.44 -1.03
CA LYS A 131 -21.76 -8.43 -2.22
C LYS A 131 -21.69 -9.74 -3.02
N ALA A 132 -20.50 -10.32 -3.20
CA ALA A 132 -20.34 -11.58 -3.91
C ALA A 132 -21.02 -12.75 -3.18
N LEU A 133 -20.97 -12.76 -1.85
CA LEU A 133 -21.66 -13.74 -1.01
C LEU A 133 -23.19 -13.55 -1.04
N GLU A 134 -23.68 -12.31 -1.02
CA GLU A 134 -25.11 -11.98 -1.14
C GLU A 134 -25.69 -12.33 -2.52
N VAL A 135 -24.93 -12.14 -3.59
CA VAL A 135 -25.35 -12.45 -4.97
C VAL A 135 -25.35 -13.96 -5.26
N GLY A 136 -24.96 -14.81 -4.31
CA GLY A 136 -25.02 -16.26 -4.49
C GLY A 136 -24.10 -16.77 -5.60
N VAL A 137 -22.99 -16.06 -5.87
CA VAL A 137 -21.91 -16.59 -6.72
C VAL A 137 -21.22 -17.68 -5.90
N GLY A 138 -21.75 -18.90 -6.05
CA GLY A 138 -21.33 -20.09 -5.33
C GLY A 138 -19.81 -20.25 -5.32
N ALA A 139 -19.34 -20.89 -4.27
CA ALA A 139 -17.96 -21.22 -3.92
C ALA A 139 -17.19 -22.05 -4.98
N SER A 140 -17.65 -22.12 -6.23
CA SER A 140 -17.06 -22.88 -7.34
C SER A 140 -15.98 -22.11 -8.13
N ARG A 141 -15.94 -20.77 -8.11
CA ARG A 141 -14.91 -20.00 -8.86
C ARG A 141 -13.62 -19.70 -8.08
N LEU A 142 -13.64 -19.77 -6.75
CA LEU A 142 -12.46 -19.49 -5.92
C LEU A 142 -11.56 -20.73 -5.70
N ARG A 143 -11.95 -21.89 -6.24
CA ARG A 143 -11.21 -23.16 -6.14
C ARG A 143 -11.02 -23.79 -7.52
N SER A 144 -10.58 -23.00 -8.51
CA SER A 144 -10.11 -23.58 -9.77
C SER A 144 -8.58 -23.72 -9.74
N PRO A 145 -8.04 -24.92 -9.41
CA PRO A 145 -6.64 -25.25 -9.65
C PRO A 145 -6.48 -25.52 -11.16
N ALA A 146 -6.61 -24.49 -11.98
CA ALA A 146 -6.45 -24.60 -13.43
C ALA A 146 -5.06 -24.12 -13.82
N LEU A 147 -4.04 -24.94 -13.48
CA LEU A 147 -2.77 -25.11 -14.22
C LEU A 147 -2.04 -26.36 -13.66
N LYS A 148 -2.73 -27.51 -13.72
CA LYS A 148 -2.16 -28.85 -13.91
C LYS A 148 -2.82 -29.30 -15.22
N ASP A 149 -2.15 -29.36 -16.35
CA ASP A 149 -1.14 -30.35 -16.78
C ASP A 149 -0.95 -30.09 -18.31
N PRO A 150 -0.03 -30.75 -19.05
CA PRO A 150 0.78 -31.93 -18.69
C PRO A 150 2.30 -31.74 -18.66
#